data_AF-A0A973TRP0-F1
#
_entry.id   AF-A0A973TRP0-F1
#
_cell.length_a   1.000
_cell.length_b   1.000
_cell.length_c   1.000
_cell.angle_alpha   90.00
_cell.angle_beta   90.00
_cell.angle_gamma   90.00
#
_symmetry.space_group_name_H-M   'P 1'
#
loop_
_entity.id
_entity.type
_entity.pdbx_description
1 polymer ?
#
loop_
_entity_poly.entity_id
_entity_poly.type
_entity_poly.pdbx_seq_one_letter_code
_entity_poly.pdbx_strand_id
1 'polypeptide(L)'
;MSDTLRDQLLGLGFKPMPKPERKPDARPGGKPGAKPGASNKPPHKHGGKPSHQGKPAHAHGKPAHTHGKPKTREEIDLAKAYAIRAQKEKDERIEAERVKQEEARKRREAKAALTAFLQGKGLNVADAEIARHFEYGGKIKRVYVTEAQLKQLNAGELGVLQENGRYMLVDAATLAQAEAIFAPA
;
A
#
# COMPACT_ATOMS: atom_id res chain seq x y z
N MET A 1 -10.45 16.33 13.40
CA MET A 1 -9.82 16.98 12.24
C MET A 1 -9.47 15.86 11.28
N SER A 2 -10.35 15.59 10.31
CA SER A 2 -10.28 14.42 9.44
C SER A 2 -9.46 14.77 8.19
N ASP A 3 -8.16 14.46 8.20
CA ASP A 3 -7.25 14.69 7.07
C ASP A 3 -7.38 13.58 6.03
N THR A 4 -8.57 13.41 5.46
CA THR A 4 -8.77 12.47 4.35
C THR A 4 -9.11 13.21 3.07
N LEU A 5 -8.44 12.84 1.97
CA LEU A 5 -8.65 13.38 0.62
C LEU A 5 -10.13 13.39 0.21
N ARG A 6 -10.90 12.43 0.75
CA ARG A 6 -12.34 12.31 0.54
C ARG A 6 -13.11 13.50 1.10
N ASP A 7 -12.76 13.99 2.29
CA ASP A 7 -13.41 15.14 2.92
C ASP A 7 -13.03 16.45 2.21
N GLN A 8 -11.79 16.56 1.72
CA GLN A 8 -11.36 17.70 0.90
C GLN A 8 -12.14 17.76 -0.43
N LEU A 9 -12.41 16.61 -1.06
CA LEU A 9 -13.20 16.55 -2.29
C LEU A 9 -14.69 16.86 -2.06
N LEU A 10 -15.24 16.45 -0.91
CA LEU A 10 -16.62 16.77 -0.53
C LEU A 10 -16.80 18.27 -0.22
N GLY A 11 -15.80 18.91 0.41
CA GLY A 11 -15.79 20.36 0.64
C GLY A 11 -15.74 21.21 -0.62
N LEU A 12 -15.20 20.67 -1.72
CA LEU A 12 -15.13 21.32 -3.04
C LEU A 12 -16.35 21.04 -3.93
N GLY A 13 -17.43 20.46 -3.37
CA GLY A 13 -18.70 20.27 -4.07
C GLY A 13 -18.77 19.04 -5.00
N PHE A 14 -17.77 18.15 -4.97
CA PHE A 14 -17.83 16.90 -5.71
C PHE A 14 -18.70 15.88 -4.97
N LYS A 15 -19.87 15.57 -5.54
CA LYS A 15 -20.79 14.55 -5.00
C LYS A 15 -20.21 13.14 -5.19
N PRO A 16 -20.32 12.25 -4.18
CA PRO A 16 -19.84 10.87 -4.31
C PRO A 16 -20.66 10.12 -5.37
N MET A 17 -19.99 9.37 -6.25
CA MET A 17 -20.65 8.55 -7.27
C MET A 17 -21.58 7.52 -6.61
N PRO A 18 -22.81 7.33 -7.13
CA PRO A 18 -23.73 6.32 -6.63
C PRO A 18 -23.16 4.91 -6.87
N LYS A 19 -23.24 4.07 -5.84
CA LYS A 19 -22.76 2.69 -5.90
C LYS A 19 -23.61 1.88 -6.89
N PRO A 20 -23.01 1.11 -7.82
CA PRO A 20 -23.78 0.20 -8.66
C PRO A 20 -24.35 -0.95 -7.81
N GLU A 21 -25.67 -1.12 -7.85
CA GLU A 21 -26.36 -2.26 -7.24
C GLU A 21 -25.94 -3.56 -7.93
N ARG A 22 -25.44 -4.51 -7.13
CA ARG A 22 -25.23 -5.90 -7.57
C ARG A 22 -26.60 -6.57 -7.71
N LYS A 23 -26.91 -7.04 -8.91
CA LYS A 23 -28.05 -7.95 -9.15
C LYS A 23 -27.85 -9.26 -8.37
N PRO A 24 -28.91 -9.84 -7.79
CA PRO A 24 -28.79 -11.11 -7.07
C PRO A 24 -28.61 -12.30 -8.01
N ASP A 25 -27.64 -13.15 -7.66
CA ASP A 25 -27.37 -14.46 -8.27
C ASP A 25 -28.57 -15.41 -8.14
N ALA A 26 -29.07 -15.90 -9.28
CA ALA A 26 -30.02 -17.01 -9.32
C ALA A 26 -29.28 -18.31 -9.00
N ARG A 27 -29.50 -18.86 -7.80
CA ARG A 27 -29.03 -20.20 -7.43
C ARG A 27 -29.91 -21.29 -8.08
N PRO A 28 -29.30 -22.44 -8.45
CA PRO A 28 -29.98 -23.54 -9.13
C PRO A 28 -30.67 -24.47 -8.11
N GLY A 29 -31.88 -24.95 -8.42
CA GLY A 29 -32.60 -25.84 -7.52
C GLY A 29 -33.79 -26.55 -8.17
N GLY A 30 -33.53 -27.71 -8.78
CA GLY A 30 -34.36 -28.91 -8.66
C GLY A 30 -35.59 -29.07 -9.55
N LYS A 31 -35.56 -30.07 -10.45
CA LYS A 31 -36.56 -31.16 -10.44
C LYS A 31 -36.08 -32.42 -11.18
N PRO A 32 -36.54 -33.62 -10.78
CA PRO A 32 -35.97 -34.92 -11.14
C PRO A 32 -36.80 -35.63 -12.23
N GLY A 33 -36.17 -36.54 -12.99
CA GLY A 33 -36.94 -37.54 -13.73
C GLY A 33 -36.27 -38.15 -14.97
N ALA A 34 -35.95 -39.44 -14.83
CA ALA A 34 -36.13 -40.51 -15.82
C ALA A 34 -35.28 -40.59 -17.11
N LYS A 35 -34.37 -41.57 -17.04
CA LYS A 35 -34.08 -42.68 -17.98
C LYS A 35 -33.13 -42.50 -19.19
N PRO A 36 -32.45 -43.62 -19.57
CA PRO A 36 -31.19 -43.62 -20.34
C PRO A 36 -31.37 -44.15 -21.77
N GLY A 37 -30.41 -43.89 -22.66
CA GLY A 37 -30.31 -44.68 -23.90
C GLY A 37 -29.49 -44.08 -25.03
N ALA A 38 -28.41 -44.79 -25.37
CA ALA A 38 -27.99 -45.16 -26.72
C ALA A 38 -27.69 -44.08 -27.78
N SER A 39 -26.38 -43.90 -28.02
CA SER A 39 -25.70 -44.05 -29.32
C SER A 39 -26.49 -43.90 -30.63
N ASN A 40 -26.10 -42.94 -31.49
CA ASN A 40 -25.87 -43.23 -32.92
C ASN A 40 -25.07 -42.12 -33.67
N LYS A 41 -23.88 -42.52 -34.15
CA LYS A 41 -23.25 -42.45 -35.50
C LYS A 41 -23.75 -41.45 -36.63
N PRO A 42 -23.00 -41.28 -37.75
CA PRO A 42 -22.45 -39.99 -38.22
C PRO A 42 -22.91 -39.58 -39.65
N PRO A 43 -22.05 -39.17 -40.61
CA PRO A 43 -21.82 -37.81 -41.15
C PRO A 43 -22.34 -37.62 -42.60
N HIS A 44 -22.25 -36.41 -43.18
CA HIS A 44 -22.12 -36.04 -44.62
C HIS A 44 -22.45 -34.51 -44.74
N LYS A 45 -21.61 -33.58 -45.19
CA LYS A 45 -20.87 -33.29 -46.45
C LYS A 45 -21.75 -32.97 -47.66
N HIS A 46 -21.54 -31.76 -48.22
CA HIS A 46 -21.69 -31.21 -49.60
C HIS A 46 -22.44 -29.87 -49.52
N GLY A 47 -22.07 -28.78 -50.20
CA GLY A 47 -21.12 -28.52 -51.29
C GLY A 47 -21.66 -27.31 -52.08
N GLY A 48 -20.79 -26.43 -52.60
CA GLY A 48 -21.20 -25.39 -53.57
C GLY A 48 -20.40 -24.08 -53.55
N LYS A 49 -19.50 -23.92 -54.54
CA LYS A 49 -18.76 -22.71 -55.00
C LYS A 49 -19.07 -22.56 -56.51
N PRO A 50 -18.90 -21.41 -57.23
CA PRO A 50 -17.58 -20.80 -57.54
C PRO A 50 -17.55 -19.27 -57.88
N SER A 51 -16.47 -18.52 -57.54
CA SER A 51 -15.40 -17.92 -58.40
C SER A 51 -15.65 -16.60 -59.18
N HIS A 52 -14.83 -15.57 -58.93
CA HIS A 52 -14.13 -14.67 -59.90
C HIS A 52 -13.05 -13.89 -59.11
N GLN A 53 -11.74 -14.14 -59.24
CA GLN A 53 -10.75 -13.70 -60.26
C GLN A 53 -10.58 -12.17 -60.40
N GLY A 54 -9.38 -11.67 -60.06
CA GLY A 54 -8.88 -10.30 -60.33
C GLY A 54 -7.81 -9.84 -59.34
N LYS A 55 -6.51 -9.91 -59.71
CA LYS A 55 -5.34 -9.34 -58.98
C LYS A 55 -5.00 -7.93 -59.56
N PRO A 56 -3.82 -7.30 -59.30
CA PRO A 56 -3.45 -6.46 -58.13
C PRO A 56 -2.88 -5.07 -58.54
N ALA A 57 -2.87 -4.04 -57.69
CA ALA A 57 -1.91 -2.91 -57.81
C ALA A 57 -1.92 -1.93 -56.61
N HIS A 58 -0.70 -1.64 -56.13
CA HIS A 58 -0.18 -0.39 -55.54
C HIS A 58 -1.12 0.62 -54.85
N ALA A 59 -0.82 0.91 -53.58
CA ALA A 59 -0.62 2.30 -53.13
C ALA A 59 0.16 2.35 -51.81
N HIS A 60 1.37 2.93 -51.88
CA HIS A 60 2.10 3.43 -50.72
C HIS A 60 1.30 4.55 -50.03
N GLY A 61 0.69 4.25 -48.89
CA GLY A 61 0.22 5.28 -47.95
C GLY A 61 1.38 5.77 -47.11
N LYS A 62 2.10 6.80 -47.59
CA LYS A 62 3.04 7.56 -46.75
C LYS A 62 2.27 8.18 -45.58
N PRO A 63 2.80 8.23 -44.35
CA PRO A 63 2.21 9.06 -43.31
C PRO A 63 2.33 10.52 -43.75
N ALA A 64 1.19 11.17 -43.97
CA ALA A 64 1.13 12.59 -44.24
C ALA A 64 1.63 13.34 -43.01
N HIS A 65 2.87 13.84 -43.07
CA HIS A 65 3.33 14.91 -42.22
C HIS A 65 2.44 16.14 -42.48
N THR A 66 1.41 16.30 -41.66
CA THR A 66 0.70 17.57 -41.52
C THR A 66 1.73 18.61 -41.10
N HIS A 67 1.98 19.56 -42.00
CA HIS A 67 2.91 20.66 -41.84
C HIS A 67 2.42 21.54 -40.68
N GLY A 68 3.03 21.37 -39.50
CA GLY A 68 2.89 22.31 -38.40
C GLY A 68 3.54 23.63 -38.80
N LYS A 69 2.86 24.75 -38.54
CA LYS A 69 3.43 26.10 -38.65
C LYS A 69 4.79 26.14 -37.92
N PRO A 70 5.79 26.88 -38.44
CA PRO A 70 7.05 27.06 -37.72
C PRO A 70 6.73 27.66 -36.34
N LYS A 71 7.04 26.91 -35.28
CA LYS A 71 6.81 27.35 -33.90
C LYS A 71 7.53 28.68 -33.71
N THR A 72 6.84 29.69 -33.20
CA THR A 72 7.46 30.99 -32.94
C THR A 72 8.48 30.84 -31.81
N ARG A 73 9.47 31.73 -31.74
CA ARG A 73 10.50 31.69 -30.69
C ARG A 73 9.90 31.68 -29.28
N GLU A 74 8.79 32.40 -29.09
CA GLU A 74 8.02 32.45 -27.85
C GLU A 74 7.36 31.10 -27.51
N GLU A 75 6.80 30.37 -28.49
CA GLU A 75 6.25 29.02 -28.30
C GLU A 75 7.34 28.00 -27.94
N ILE A 76 8.53 28.16 -28.51
CA ILE A 76 9.70 27.31 -28.19
C ILE A 76 10.15 27.56 -26.75
N ASP A 77 10.14 28.81 -26.29
CA ASP A 77 10.58 29.17 -24.94
C ASP A 77 9.54 28.80 -23.86
N LEU A 78 8.25 28.90 -24.16
CA LEU A 78 7.17 28.34 -23.33
C LEU A 78 7.24 26.81 -23.24
N ALA A 79 7.43 26.12 -24.36
CA ALA A 79 7.57 24.67 -24.38
C ALA A 79 8.78 24.20 -23.55
N LYS A 80 9.90 24.92 -23.61
CA LYS A 80 11.07 24.68 -22.75
C LYS A 80 10.74 24.90 -21.26
N ALA A 81 10.01 25.95 -20.92
CA ALA A 81 9.62 26.24 -19.53
C ALA A 81 8.74 25.11 -18.94
N TYR A 82 7.78 24.60 -19.71
CA TYR A 82 6.97 23.45 -19.31
C TYR A 82 7.79 22.16 -19.22
N ALA A 83 8.71 21.91 -20.16
CA ALA A 83 9.59 20.74 -20.12
C ALA A 83 10.52 20.75 -18.89
N ILE A 84 11.08 21.91 -18.54
CA ILE A 84 11.92 22.07 -17.33
C ILE A 84 11.10 21.81 -16.07
N ARG A 85 9.86 22.33 -16.00
CA ARG A 85 8.97 22.10 -14.85
C ARG A 85 8.59 20.62 -14.72
N ALA A 86 8.22 19.98 -15.82
CA ALA A 86 7.84 18.56 -15.83
C ALA A 86 9.03 17.66 -15.42
N GLN A 87 10.25 18.01 -15.84
CA GLN A 87 11.45 17.30 -15.43
C GLN A 87 11.72 17.48 -13.93
N LYS A 88 11.62 18.71 -13.40
CA LYS A 88 11.76 18.98 -11.96
C LYS A 88 10.74 18.23 -11.12
N GLU A 89 9.47 18.23 -11.50
CA GLU A 89 8.42 17.50 -10.77
C GLU A 89 8.67 15.98 -10.75
N LYS A 90 9.19 15.44 -11.86
CA LYS A 90 9.59 14.04 -11.95
C LYS A 90 10.78 13.74 -11.02
N ASP A 91 11.80 14.59 -11.03
CA ASP A 91 12.99 14.43 -10.21
C ASP A 91 12.64 14.57 -8.72
N GLU A 92 11.81 15.54 -8.33
CA GLU A 92 11.29 15.70 -6.97
C GLU A 92 10.50 14.47 -6.50
N ARG A 93 9.70 13.85 -7.37
CA ARG A 93 8.99 12.60 -7.04
C ARG A 93 9.96 11.45 -6.80
N ILE A 94 11.01 11.33 -7.63
CA ILE A 94 12.03 10.28 -7.49
C ILE A 94 12.85 10.52 -6.22
N GLU A 95 13.25 11.75 -5.93
CA GLU A 95 13.97 12.10 -4.71
C GLU A 95 13.14 11.87 -3.46
N ALA A 96 11.86 12.28 -3.46
CA ALA A 96 10.95 12.02 -2.35
C ALA A 96 10.73 10.52 -2.11
N GLU A 97 10.68 9.72 -3.18
CA GLU A 97 10.63 8.27 -3.05
C GLU A 97 11.95 7.71 -2.50
N ARG A 98 13.09 8.18 -2.98
CA ARG A 98 14.42 7.75 -2.51
C ARG A 98 14.62 8.07 -1.04
N VAL A 99 14.28 9.28 -0.61
CA VAL A 99 14.36 9.70 0.81
C VAL A 99 13.47 8.80 1.67
N LYS A 100 12.22 8.55 1.26
CA LYS A 100 11.33 7.62 1.99
C LYS A 100 11.89 6.20 2.05
N GLN A 101 12.50 5.70 0.98
CA GLN A 101 13.10 4.38 0.95
C GLN A 101 14.34 4.30 1.86
N GLU A 102 15.20 5.32 1.85
CA GLU A 102 16.37 5.42 2.73
C GLU A 102 15.96 5.52 4.20
N GLU A 103 14.98 6.36 4.53
CA GLU A 103 14.42 6.46 5.88
C GLU A 103 13.78 5.14 6.32
N ALA A 104 13.01 4.49 5.44
CA ALA A 104 12.44 3.18 5.73
C ALA A 104 13.51 2.10 5.92
N ARG A 105 14.66 2.21 5.25
CA ARG A 105 15.81 1.32 5.46
C ARG A 105 16.45 1.60 6.83
N LYS A 106 16.80 2.86 7.12
CA LYS A 106 17.36 3.27 8.43
C LYS A 106 16.46 2.85 9.58
N ARG A 107 15.14 3.03 9.46
CA ARG A 107 14.17 2.62 10.49
C ARG A 107 14.10 1.11 10.66
N ARG A 108 14.25 0.33 9.58
CA ARG A 108 14.30 -1.15 9.65
C ARG A 108 15.59 -1.62 10.32
N GLU A 109 16.73 -1.03 9.95
CA GLU A 109 18.03 -1.28 10.57
C GLU A 109 18.00 -0.96 12.07
N ALA A 110 17.48 0.22 12.45
CA ALA A 110 17.32 0.61 13.85
C ALA A 110 16.39 -0.34 14.63
N LYS A 111 15.27 -0.78 14.04
CA LYS A 111 14.40 -1.78 14.67
C LYS A 111 15.09 -3.12 14.88
N ALA A 112 15.86 -3.59 13.89
CA ALA A 112 16.61 -4.83 14.02
C ALA A 112 17.70 -4.72 15.11
N ALA A 113 18.40 -3.59 15.16
CA ALA A 113 19.37 -3.27 16.21
C ALA A 113 18.71 -3.24 17.59
N LEU A 114 17.53 -2.62 17.72
CA LEU A 114 16.77 -2.62 18.97
C LEU A 114 16.42 -4.05 19.41
N THR A 115 15.90 -4.89 18.51
CA THR A 115 15.55 -6.26 18.87
C THR A 115 16.76 -7.09 19.31
N ALA A 116 17.89 -6.97 18.60
CA ALA A 116 19.13 -7.63 19.03
C ALA A 116 19.62 -7.10 20.38
N PHE A 117 19.54 -5.79 20.61
CA PHE A 117 19.96 -5.15 21.84
C PHE A 117 19.11 -5.55 23.06
N LEU A 118 17.81 -5.78 22.85
CA LEU A 118 16.83 -6.09 23.90
C LEU A 118 16.77 -7.56 24.28
N GLN A 119 17.37 -8.45 23.48
CA GLN A 119 17.35 -9.88 23.73
C GLN A 119 17.90 -10.21 25.14
N GLY A 120 17.05 -10.81 25.97
CA GLY A 120 17.40 -11.20 27.35
C GLY A 120 17.38 -10.08 28.39
N LYS A 121 17.05 -8.83 28.01
CA LYS A 121 16.96 -7.69 28.95
C LYS A 121 15.55 -7.42 29.47
N GLY A 122 14.57 -8.18 28.99
CA GLY A 122 13.19 -8.07 29.45
C GLY A 122 13.03 -8.52 30.90
N LEU A 123 12.48 -7.64 31.72
CA LEU A 123 12.20 -7.90 33.14
C LEU A 123 10.76 -8.31 33.40
N ASN A 124 9.99 -8.67 32.37
CA ASN A 124 8.60 -9.11 32.53
C ASN A 124 8.55 -10.42 33.32
N VAL A 125 7.65 -10.47 34.31
CA VAL A 125 7.35 -11.68 35.07
C VAL A 125 6.02 -12.25 34.56
N ALA A 126 5.97 -13.56 34.31
CA ALA A 126 4.77 -14.22 33.78
C ALA A 126 3.59 -14.19 34.77
N ASP A 127 3.88 -14.35 36.07
CA ASP A 127 2.90 -14.40 37.15
C ASP A 127 2.61 -13.01 37.75
N ALA A 128 2.90 -11.95 37.00
CA ALA A 128 2.57 -10.58 37.41
C ALA A 128 1.06 -10.34 37.32
N GLU A 129 0.43 -9.92 38.41
CA GLU A 129 -1.02 -9.73 38.48
C GLU A 129 -1.45 -8.27 38.41
N ILE A 130 -0.57 -7.34 38.80
CA ILE A 130 -0.94 -5.93 38.95
C ILE A 130 -0.89 -5.24 37.60
N ALA A 131 -2.04 -4.74 37.13
CA ALA A 131 -2.12 -4.01 35.87
C ALA A 131 -1.75 -2.52 36.06
N ARG A 132 -0.61 -2.11 35.51
CA ARG A 132 -0.22 -0.70 35.40
C ARG A 132 -0.66 -0.14 34.06
N HIS A 133 -1.50 0.90 34.10
CA HIS A 133 -1.95 1.62 32.92
C HIS A 133 -0.99 2.75 32.55
N PHE A 134 -0.76 2.95 31.25
CA PHE A 134 0.08 4.02 30.70
C PHE A 134 -0.44 4.44 29.32
N GLU A 135 -0.12 5.66 28.89
CA GLU A 135 -0.51 6.16 27.58
C GLU A 135 0.57 5.85 26.53
N TYR A 136 0.14 5.34 25.37
CA TYR A 136 1.02 5.09 24.23
C TYR A 136 0.28 5.33 22.92
N GLY A 137 0.76 6.29 22.13
CA GLY A 137 0.15 6.64 20.84
C GLY A 137 -1.30 7.10 20.96
N GLY A 138 -1.62 7.91 21.98
CA GLY A 138 -2.96 8.45 22.23
C GLY A 138 -3.98 7.42 22.72
N LYS A 139 -3.53 6.24 23.21
CA LYS A 139 -4.38 5.19 23.77
C LYS A 139 -3.84 4.73 25.11
N ILE A 140 -4.75 4.39 26.03
CA ILE A 140 -4.39 3.75 27.30
C ILE A 140 -4.06 2.28 27.03
N LYS A 141 -2.87 1.87 27.46
CA LYS A 141 -2.35 0.51 27.40
C LYS A 141 -2.09 0.03 28.82
N ARG A 142 -1.88 -1.28 28.96
CA ARG A 142 -1.57 -1.90 30.26
C ARG A 142 -0.37 -2.83 30.14
N VAL A 143 0.39 -2.90 31.22
CA VAL A 143 1.43 -3.91 31.46
C VAL A 143 1.17 -4.55 32.81
N TYR A 144 1.42 -5.86 32.91
CA TYR A 144 1.34 -6.59 34.17
C TYR A 144 2.70 -6.53 34.86
N VAL A 145 2.71 -6.12 36.12
CA VAL A 145 3.90 -5.92 36.94
C VAL A 145 3.72 -6.61 38.29
N THR A 146 4.84 -6.96 38.93
CA THR A 146 4.82 -7.31 40.36
C THR A 146 4.74 -6.05 41.22
N GLU A 147 4.46 -6.20 42.52
CA GLU A 147 4.42 -5.04 43.43
C GLU A 147 5.79 -4.33 43.51
N ALA A 148 6.89 -5.10 43.48
CA ALA A 148 8.24 -4.55 43.47
C ALA A 148 8.50 -3.73 42.19
N GLN A 149 8.12 -4.28 41.04
CA GLN A 149 8.26 -3.58 39.75
C GLN A 149 7.39 -2.33 39.67
N LEU A 150 6.20 -2.35 40.25
CA LEU A 150 5.34 -1.16 40.32
C LEU A 150 6.02 -0.04 41.12
N LYS A 151 6.66 -0.37 42.25
CA LYS A 151 7.43 0.60 43.05
C LYS A 151 8.60 1.17 42.25
N GLN A 152 9.36 0.30 41.57
CA GLN A 152 10.49 0.71 40.73
C GLN A 152 10.06 1.57 39.53
N LEU A 153 8.94 1.26 38.89
CA LEU A 153 8.35 2.08 37.83
C LEU A 153 7.97 3.47 38.35
N ASN A 154 7.35 3.55 39.52
CA ASN A 154 6.98 4.84 40.12
C ASN A 154 8.21 5.65 40.58
N ALA A 155 9.30 4.97 40.94
CA ALA A 155 10.60 5.58 41.24
C ALA A 155 11.38 6.01 39.97
N GLY A 156 10.93 5.59 38.78
CA GLY A 156 11.63 5.86 37.52
C GLY A 156 12.84 4.96 37.24
N GLU A 157 13.01 3.88 38.01
CA GLU A 157 14.11 2.91 37.82
C GLU A 157 13.83 1.92 36.68
N LEU A 158 12.54 1.65 36.43
CA LEU A 158 12.08 0.85 35.31
C LEU A 158 11.35 1.71 34.28
N GLY A 159 11.41 1.28 33.02
CA GLY A 159 10.68 1.86 31.91
C GLY A 159 9.89 0.80 31.15
N VAL A 160 8.90 1.26 30.38
CA VAL A 160 8.14 0.42 29.46
C VAL A 160 8.48 0.81 28.03
N LEU A 161 8.89 -0.16 27.22
CA LEU A 161 9.08 0.01 25.78
C LEU A 161 8.22 -0.97 24.99
N GLN A 162 8.01 -0.67 23.70
CA GLN A 162 7.34 -1.58 22.78
C GLN A 162 8.37 -2.26 21.88
N GLU A 163 8.37 -3.59 21.90
CA GLU A 163 9.16 -4.40 20.99
C GLU A 163 8.26 -5.42 20.27
N ASN A 164 8.27 -5.43 18.94
CA ASN A 164 7.53 -6.40 18.12
C ASN A 164 6.04 -6.56 18.51
N GLY A 165 5.41 -5.47 18.98
CA GLY A 165 4.00 -5.45 19.40
C GLY A 165 3.75 -5.81 20.87
N ARG A 166 4.76 -6.24 21.61
CA ARG A 166 4.69 -6.53 23.05
C ARG A 166 5.26 -5.36 23.86
N TYR A 167 4.65 -5.09 25.02
CA TYR A 167 5.19 -4.15 26.00
C TYR A 167 6.12 -4.87 26.96
N MET A 168 7.35 -4.37 27.07
CA MET A 168 8.41 -4.96 27.86
C MET A 168 8.91 -3.97 28.91
N LEU A 169 9.17 -4.49 30.11
CA LEU A 169 9.82 -3.78 31.20
C LEU A 169 11.33 -3.92 31.05
N VAL A 170 12.04 -2.81 31.16
CA VAL A 170 13.50 -2.75 31.16
C VAL A 170 13.96 -1.76 32.22
N ASP A 171 15.22 -1.82 32.62
CA ASP A 171 15.81 -0.79 33.45
C ASP A 171 15.97 0.56 32.71
N ALA A 172 16.09 1.64 33.48
CA ALA A 172 16.21 2.99 32.94
C ALA A 172 17.43 3.18 32.02
N ALA A 173 18.56 2.52 32.30
CA ALA A 173 19.76 2.64 31.47
C ALA A 173 19.57 1.95 30.11
N THR A 174 18.95 0.78 30.09
CA THR A 174 18.55 0.06 28.88
C THR A 174 17.54 0.87 28.09
N LEU A 175 16.59 1.55 28.74
CA LEU A 175 15.64 2.45 28.07
C LEU A 175 16.35 3.62 27.37
N ALA A 176 17.28 4.28 28.05
CA ALA A 176 18.06 5.38 27.48
C ALA A 176 18.93 4.92 26.28
N GLN A 177 19.54 3.74 26.38
CA GLN A 177 20.29 3.15 25.27
C GLN A 177 19.38 2.77 24.09
N ALA A 178 18.18 2.26 24.36
CA ALA A 178 17.18 1.97 23.34
C ALA A 178 16.71 3.23 22.60
N GLU A 179 16.55 4.36 23.29
CA GLU A 179 16.24 5.65 22.69
C GLU A 179 17.34 6.12 21.73
N ALA A 180 18.61 5.95 22.13
CA ALA A 180 19.76 6.32 21.30
C ALA A 180 19.84 5.56 19.96
N ILE A 181 19.26 4.37 19.85
CA ILE A 181 19.21 3.60 18.58
C ILE A 181 18.36 4.31 17.51
N PHE A 182 17.38 5.11 17.92
CA PHE A 182 16.49 5.84 17.01
C PHE A 182 16.81 7.33 16.89
N ALA A 183 17.78 7.84 17.65
CA ALA A 183 18.16 9.23 17.59
C ALA A 183 18.62 9.60 16.17
N PRO A 184 18.14 10.70 15.59
CA PRO A 184 18.68 11.19 14.33
C PRO A 184 20.16 11.50 14.53
N ALA A 185 21.01 10.94 13.67
CA ALA A 185 22.44 11.24 13.62
C ALA A 185 22.69 12.72 13.26
#